data_AF-V8P1F4-F1
#
_entry.id   AF-V8P1F4-F1
#
_cell.length_a   1.000
_cell.length_b   1.000
_cell.length_c   1.000
_cell.angle_alpha   90.00
_cell.angle_beta   90.00
_cell.angle_gamma   90.00
#
_symmetry.space_group_name_H-M   'P 1'
#
loop_
_entity.id
_entity.type
_entity.pdbx_description
1 polymer ?
#
loop_
_entity_poly.entity_id
_entity_poly.type
_entity_poly.pdbx_seq_one_letter_code
_entity_poly.pdbx_strand_id
1 'polypeptide(L)'
;EEYRLEGISWHNIDYIDNSGCINLISKKPTGLLHLLDEESNFPQATNQTLLDKFKRQHEGNLYIEFPAVMEPAFIIKHYAGKVKYGVKDFREKNTDHMRPDIVALLRSSKSAFICGMIGIDPVSVFRWAVLRAFFRAVVAFRAAGQKYIEKKT
;
A
#
# COMPACT_ATOMS: atom_id res chain seq x y z
N GLU A 1 -12.24 0.76 34.73
CA GLU A 1 -13.58 0.16 34.80
C GLU A 1 -13.59 -1.06 35.71
N GLU A 2 -12.66 -2.01 35.54
CA GLU A 2 -12.54 -3.19 36.40
C GLU A 2 -12.34 -2.91 37.89
N TYR A 3 -11.49 -1.96 38.29
CA TYR A 3 -11.31 -1.60 39.71
C TYR A 3 -12.62 -1.18 40.41
N ARG A 4 -13.56 -0.58 39.65
CA ARG A 4 -14.87 -0.19 40.17
C ARG A 4 -15.81 -1.39 40.33
N LEU A 5 -15.67 -2.40 39.47
CA LEU A 5 -16.45 -3.63 39.53
C LEU A 5 -16.00 -4.54 40.69
N GLU A 6 -14.71 -4.53 41.01
CA GLU A 6 -14.13 -5.32 42.11
C GLU A 6 -14.26 -4.65 43.49
N GLY A 7 -14.88 -3.46 43.56
CA GLY A 7 -15.04 -2.73 44.82
C GLY A 7 -13.72 -2.18 45.40
N ILE A 8 -12.67 -2.11 44.57
CA ILE A 8 -11.36 -1.58 44.97
C ILE A 8 -11.43 -0.06 44.98
N SER A 9 -11.07 0.54 46.12
CA SER A 9 -10.88 1.99 46.24
C SER A 9 -9.76 2.45 45.32
N TRP A 10 -10.12 3.02 44.18
CA TRP A 10 -9.19 3.45 43.14
C TRP A 10 -9.36 4.94 42.86
N HIS A 11 -8.26 5.69 42.86
CA HIS A 11 -8.25 7.08 42.39
C HIS A 11 -7.92 7.09 40.90
N ASN A 12 -8.67 7.89 40.14
CA ASN A 12 -8.46 7.98 38.70
C ASN A 12 -7.07 8.57 38.45
N ILE A 13 -6.19 7.81 37.79
CA ILE A 13 -4.86 8.26 37.42
C ILE A 13 -4.99 8.92 36.05
N ASP A 14 -4.71 10.21 35.98
CA ASP A 14 -4.71 10.92 34.71
C ASP A 14 -3.58 10.37 33.82
N TYR A 15 -3.95 9.89 32.64
CA TYR A 15 -3.02 9.45 31.62
C TYR A 15 -2.93 10.50 30.51
N ILE A 16 -1.76 10.61 29.88
CA ILE A 16 -1.57 11.48 28.73
C ILE A 16 -2.18 10.81 27.50
N ASP A 17 -3.25 11.39 26.97
CA ASP A 17 -3.89 10.89 25.75
C ASP A 17 -3.06 11.23 24.50
N ASN A 18 -2.67 10.20 23.75
CA ASN A 18 -1.91 10.33 22.50
C ASN A 18 -2.81 10.27 21.25
N SER A 19 -4.14 10.21 21.42
CA SER A 19 -5.11 10.14 20.32
C SER A 19 -4.95 11.30 19.32
N GLY A 20 -4.59 12.50 19.80
CA GLY A 20 -4.31 13.66 18.93
C GLY A 20 -3.15 13.41 17.95
N CYS A 21 -2.05 12.84 18.44
CA CYS A 21 -0.89 12.48 17.61
C CYS A 21 -1.22 11.33 16.64
N ILE A 22 -1.98 10.34 17.09
CA ILE A 22 -2.42 9.22 16.24
C ILE A 22 -3.29 9.75 15.10
N ASN A 23 -4.25 10.62 15.42
CA ASN A 23 -5.13 11.26 14.44
C ASN A 23 -4.34 12.10 13.42
N LEU A 24 -3.32 12.83 13.84
CA LEU A 24 -2.43 13.55 12.91
C LEU A 24 -1.85 12.59 11.85
N ILE A 25 -1.42 11.40 12.24
CA ILE A 25 -0.76 10.45 11.35
C ILE A 25 -1.77 9.68 10.48
N SER A 26 -2.82 9.11 11.08
CA SER A 26 -3.65 8.08 10.44
C SER A 26 -5.08 8.48 10.09
N LYS A 27 -5.59 9.63 10.59
CA LYS A 27 -7.00 10.00 10.41
C LYS A 27 -7.31 10.21 8.93
N LYS A 28 -8.33 9.54 8.40
CA LYS A 28 -8.83 9.84 7.05
C LYS A 28 -9.83 11.01 7.09
N PRO A 29 -9.83 11.94 6.11
CA PRO A 29 -8.89 12.06 4.98
C PRO A 29 -7.68 12.96 5.29
N THR A 30 -7.61 13.56 6.47
CA THR A 30 -6.67 14.68 6.70
C THR A 30 -5.28 14.26 7.21
N GLY A 31 -5.07 12.99 7.53
CA GLY A 31 -3.86 12.48 8.18
C GLY A 31 -2.68 12.43 7.22
N LEU A 32 -1.47 12.49 7.79
CA LEU A 32 -0.23 12.55 7.01
C LEU A 32 -0.08 11.39 6.03
N LEU A 33 -0.44 10.16 6.43
CA LEU A 33 -0.35 8.99 5.55
C LEU A 33 -1.31 9.09 4.37
N HIS A 34 -2.52 9.60 4.58
CA HIS A 34 -3.49 9.76 3.50
C HIS A 34 -3.05 10.81 2.49
N LEU A 35 -2.57 11.95 2.97
CA LEU A 35 -2.04 13.02 2.13
C LEU A 35 -0.80 12.55 1.34
N LEU A 36 0.03 11.70 1.95
CA LEU A 36 1.18 11.07 1.29
C LEU A 36 0.73 10.13 0.17
N ASP A 37 -0.28 9.29 0.40
CA ASP A 37 -0.83 8.41 -0.64
C ASP A 37 -1.35 9.21 -1.84
N GLU A 38 -2.09 10.29 -1.58
CA GLU A 38 -2.61 11.16 -2.63
C GLU A 38 -1.48 11.79 -3.46
N GLU A 39 -0.49 12.40 -2.80
CA GLU A 39 0.63 13.06 -3.50
C GLU A 39 1.56 12.07 -4.19
N SER A 40 1.75 10.85 -3.64
CA SER A 40 2.60 9.83 -4.25
C SER A 40 1.99 9.29 -5.55
N ASN A 41 0.65 9.26 -5.65
CA ASN A 41 -0.07 8.88 -6.87
C ASN A 41 -0.20 10.03 -7.89
N PHE A 42 0.10 11.28 -7.52
CA PHE A 42 -0.03 12.41 -8.43
C PHE A 42 1.23 12.57 -9.31
N PRO A 43 1.11 12.53 -10.65
CA PRO A 43 2.26 12.40 -11.56
C PRO A 43 3.20 13.62 -11.60
N GLN A 44 2.73 14.79 -11.17
CA GLN A 44 3.51 16.04 -11.14
C GLN A 44 3.84 16.51 -9.71
N ALA A 45 3.49 15.73 -8.70
CA ALA A 45 3.82 16.08 -7.32
C ALA A 45 5.32 15.87 -7.08
N THR A 46 5.85 16.64 -6.13
CA THR A 46 7.25 16.56 -5.69
C THR A 46 7.28 16.44 -4.17
N ASN A 47 8.43 16.10 -3.61
CA ASN A 47 8.60 16.10 -2.15
C ASN A 47 8.34 17.49 -1.53
N GLN A 48 8.55 18.57 -2.30
CA GLN A 48 8.21 19.92 -1.83
C GLN A 48 6.70 20.16 -1.82
N THR A 49 5.95 19.72 -2.84
CA THR A 49 4.48 19.89 -2.85
C THR A 49 3.83 19.10 -1.73
N LEU A 50 4.37 17.92 -1.40
CA LEU A 50 3.96 17.12 -0.24
C LEU A 50 4.15 17.90 1.07
N LEU A 51 5.34 18.48 1.28
CA LEU A 51 5.62 19.27 2.48
C LEU A 51 4.72 20.50 2.57
N ASP A 52 4.50 21.21 1.46
CA ASP A 52 3.61 22.35 1.41
C ASP A 52 2.16 21.95 1.72
N LYS A 53 1.73 20.76 1.28
CA LYS A 53 0.41 20.20 1.59
C LYS A 53 0.28 19.84 3.07
N PHE A 54 1.29 19.23 3.68
CA PHE A 54 1.33 19.00 5.12
C PHE A 54 1.24 20.30 5.90
N LYS A 55 1.98 21.32 5.47
CA LYS A 55 1.96 22.65 6.10
C LYS A 55 0.59 23.28 6.00
N ARG A 56 -0.03 23.31 4.81
CA ARG A 56 -1.37 23.89 4.62
C ARG A 56 -2.46 23.18 5.42
N GLN A 57 -2.41 21.85 5.50
CA GLN A 57 -3.46 21.06 6.15
C GLN A 57 -3.36 21.08 7.67
N HIS A 58 -2.15 21.16 8.22
CA HIS A 58 -1.89 21.04 9.66
C HIS A 58 -1.21 22.28 10.27
N GLU A 59 -1.33 23.44 9.62
CA GLU A 59 -0.88 24.70 10.21
C GLU A 59 -1.62 24.95 11.54
N GLY A 60 -0.87 25.21 12.60
CA GLY A 60 -1.42 25.43 13.94
C GLY A 60 -1.78 24.16 14.74
N ASN A 61 -1.56 22.96 14.19
CA ASN A 61 -1.73 21.73 14.96
C ASN A 61 -0.60 21.57 15.99
N LEU A 62 -0.96 21.34 17.25
CA LEU A 62 -0.02 21.24 18.37
C LEU A 62 1.03 20.13 18.20
N TYR A 63 0.72 19.07 17.45
CA TYR A 63 1.54 17.87 17.30
C TYR A 63 2.54 17.92 16.14
N ILE A 64 2.49 18.94 15.28
CA ILE A 64 3.42 19.09 14.17
C ILE A 64 4.02 20.51 14.14
N GLU A 65 5.31 20.59 13.85
CA GLU A 65 6.04 21.84 13.68
C GLU A 65 6.80 21.82 12.36
N PHE A 66 6.92 22.99 11.73
CA PHE A 66 7.68 23.16 10.49
C PHE A 66 8.88 24.06 10.79
N PRO A 67 10.12 23.66 10.44
CA PRO A 67 11.30 24.50 10.61
C PRO A 67 11.14 25.86 9.90
N ALA A 68 11.65 26.92 10.53
CA ALA A 68 11.59 28.28 9.97
C ALA A 68 12.60 28.50 8.82
N VAL A 69 13.71 27.76 8.84
CA VAL A 69 14.68 27.71 7.73
C VAL A 69 14.07 26.89 6.59
N MET A 70 14.39 27.23 5.34
CA MET A 70 13.96 26.56 4.11
C MET A 70 14.55 25.14 4.00
N GLU A 71 14.28 24.32 5.00
CA GLU A 71 14.72 22.95 5.12
C GLU A 71 13.54 22.04 4.77
N PRO A 72 13.72 21.04 3.89
CA PRO A 72 12.66 20.13 3.47
C PRO A 72 12.39 19.09 4.57
N ALA A 73 11.84 19.52 5.69
CA ALA A 73 11.58 18.69 6.87
C ALA A 73 10.34 19.15 7.65
N PHE A 74 9.78 18.24 8.45
CA PHE A 74 8.74 18.54 9.44
C PHE A 74 9.06 17.81 10.75
N ILE A 75 8.49 18.26 11.85
CA ILE A 75 8.76 17.72 13.18
C ILE A 75 7.44 17.25 13.78
N ILE A 76 7.38 16.01 14.27
CA ILE A 76 6.23 15.48 15.00
C ILE A 76 6.56 15.40 16.49
N LYS A 77 5.63 15.84 17.34
CA LYS A 77 5.71 15.67 18.80
C LYS A 77 5.09 14.34 19.19
N HIS A 78 5.93 13.33 19.33
CA HIS A 78 5.52 12.04 19.87
C HIS A 78 5.50 12.08 21.40
N TYR A 79 4.88 11.07 22.00
CA TYR A 79 4.87 10.88 23.46
C TYR A 79 6.28 10.93 24.07
N ALA A 80 7.27 10.32 23.40
CA ALA A 80 8.66 10.29 23.86
C ALA A 80 9.47 11.56 23.52
N GLY A 81 8.90 12.51 22.76
CA GLY A 81 9.58 13.75 22.37
C GLY A 81 9.41 14.13 20.90
N LYS A 82 10.14 15.18 20.49
CA LYS A 82 10.10 15.72 19.14
C LYS A 82 11.01 14.93 18.20
N VAL A 83 10.49 14.50 17.07
CA VAL A 83 11.24 13.79 16.02
C VAL A 83 11.15 14.56 14.72
N LYS A 84 12.30 14.82 14.10
CA LYS A 84 12.41 15.52 12.81
C LYS A 84 12.47 14.51 11.66
N TYR A 85 11.61 14.72 10.68
CA TYR A 85 11.49 13.91 9.47
C TYR A 85 11.94 14.74 8.26
N GLY A 86 12.97 14.27 7.55
CA GLY A 86 13.33 14.84 6.25
C GLY A 86 12.40 14.31 5.16
N VAL A 87 11.97 15.19 4.26
CA VAL A 87 11.04 14.84 3.15
C VAL A 87 11.80 14.39 1.90
N LYS A 88 13.13 14.34 1.94
CA LYS A 88 13.93 13.83 0.83
C LYS A 88 13.59 12.36 0.57
N ASP A 89 13.28 12.05 -0.69
CA ASP A 89 12.94 10.72 -1.20
C ASP A 89 11.72 10.08 -0.51
N PHE A 90 10.84 10.88 0.10
CA PHE A 90 9.72 10.36 0.89
C PHE A 90 8.65 9.74 -0.01
N ARG A 91 8.28 10.42 -1.10
CA ARG A 91 7.29 9.91 -2.07
C ARG A 91 7.81 8.66 -2.76
N GLU A 92 9.05 8.70 -3.22
CA GLU A 92 9.70 7.62 -3.97
C GLU A 92 9.71 6.30 -3.17
N LYS A 93 9.89 6.39 -1.85
CA LYS A 93 9.82 5.22 -0.94
C LYS A 93 8.41 4.71 -0.68
N ASN A 94 7.38 5.51 -0.94
CA ASN A 94 5.98 5.17 -0.72
C ASN A 94 5.20 4.95 -2.04
N THR A 95 5.83 5.16 -3.19
CA THR A 95 5.24 4.87 -4.50
C THR A 95 5.37 3.37 -4.81
N ASP A 96 4.30 2.61 -4.55
CA ASP A 96 4.22 1.18 -4.88
C ASP A 96 3.85 0.90 -6.36
N HIS A 97 4.17 1.82 -7.27
CA HIS A 97 3.80 1.66 -8.68
C HIS A 97 4.75 0.71 -9.42
N MET A 98 4.40 -0.57 -9.44
CA MET A 98 4.98 -1.55 -10.35
C MET A 98 4.52 -1.26 -11.79
N ARG A 99 5.47 -0.97 -12.68
CA ARG A 99 5.12 -0.67 -14.08
C ARG A 99 4.48 -1.91 -14.75
N PRO A 100 3.34 -1.76 -15.46
CA PRO A 100 2.62 -2.91 -16.03
C PRO A 100 3.42 -3.73 -17.04
N ASP A 101 4.34 -3.10 -17.76
CA ASP A 101 5.28 -3.73 -18.70
C ASP A 101 6.27 -4.66 -18.00
N ILE A 102 6.82 -4.25 -16.86
CA ILE A 102 7.69 -5.07 -16.00
C ILE A 102 6.90 -6.26 -15.46
N VAL A 103 5.67 -6.03 -14.99
CA VAL A 103 4.79 -7.11 -14.53
C VAL A 103 4.50 -8.09 -15.68
N ALA A 104 4.22 -7.60 -16.88
CA ALA A 104 3.96 -8.43 -18.06
C ALA A 104 5.20 -9.23 -18.50
N LEU A 105 6.39 -8.64 -18.43
CA LEU A 105 7.66 -9.31 -18.70
C LEU A 105 7.92 -10.45 -17.70
N LEU A 106 7.74 -10.20 -16.42
CA LEU A 106 7.95 -11.21 -15.39
C LEU A 106 6.92 -12.35 -15.51
N ARG A 107 5.70 -12.03 -15.96
CA ARG A 107 4.66 -13.02 -16.30
C ARG A 107 4.94 -13.82 -17.58
N SER A 108 5.69 -13.28 -18.53
CA SER A 108 6.08 -13.98 -19.76
C SER A 108 7.34 -14.83 -19.60
N SER A 109 7.94 -14.84 -18.40
CA SER A 109 9.09 -15.66 -18.08
C SER A 109 8.82 -17.14 -18.31
N LYS A 110 9.85 -17.86 -18.77
CA LYS A 110 9.82 -19.32 -18.94
C LYS A 110 9.94 -20.08 -17.60
N SER A 111 10.33 -19.38 -16.53
CA SER A 111 10.48 -19.98 -15.20
C SER A 111 9.14 -19.96 -14.46
N ALA A 112 8.62 -21.16 -14.17
CA ALA A 112 7.38 -21.33 -13.39
C ALA A 112 7.47 -20.68 -12.00
N PHE A 113 8.66 -20.69 -11.39
CA PHE A 113 8.92 -20.05 -10.10
C PHE A 113 8.75 -18.52 -10.17
N ILE A 114 9.35 -17.88 -11.18
CA ILE A 114 9.26 -16.42 -11.38
C ILE A 114 7.81 -16.01 -11.64
N CYS A 115 7.10 -16.73 -12.51
CA CYS A 115 5.69 -16.44 -12.77
C CYS A 115 4.84 -16.59 -11.50
N GLY A 116 5.10 -17.62 -10.68
CA GLY A 116 4.42 -17.87 -9.41
C GLY A 116 4.62 -16.78 -8.35
N MET A 117 5.79 -16.14 -8.31
CA MET A 117 6.11 -15.09 -7.34
C MET A 117 5.41 -13.75 -7.61
N ILE A 118 4.98 -13.47 -8.85
CA ILE A 118 4.49 -12.14 -9.28
C ILE A 118 3.03 -11.90 -8.90
N GLY A 119 2.63 -12.35 -7.70
CA GLY A 119 1.34 -12.04 -7.10
C GLY A 119 0.19 -12.42 -8.02
N ILE A 120 0.04 -13.72 -8.29
CA ILE A 120 -1.19 -14.17 -8.89
C ILE A 120 -2.18 -14.26 -7.74
N ASP A 121 -3.26 -13.48 -7.81
CA ASP A 121 -4.48 -13.85 -7.13
C ASP A 121 -4.76 -15.34 -7.44
N PRO A 122 -4.74 -16.24 -6.43
CA PRO A 122 -4.75 -17.68 -6.68
C PRO A 122 -5.97 -18.12 -7.49
N VAL A 123 -7.08 -17.38 -7.40
CA VAL A 123 -8.31 -17.62 -8.17
C VAL A 123 -8.10 -17.35 -9.66
N SER A 124 -7.35 -16.31 -10.01
CA SER A 124 -7.06 -15.92 -11.39
C SER A 124 -6.15 -16.94 -12.12
N VAL A 125 -5.16 -17.52 -11.43
CA VAL A 125 -4.36 -18.64 -11.98
C VAL A 125 -5.21 -19.86 -12.20
N PHE A 126 -6.04 -20.23 -11.22
CA PHE A 126 -6.84 -21.42 -11.30
C PHE A 126 -7.82 -21.34 -12.49
N ARG A 127 -8.55 -20.22 -12.61
CA ARG A 127 -9.48 -19.98 -13.73
C ARG A 127 -8.78 -20.06 -15.09
N TRP A 128 -7.59 -19.47 -15.22
CA TRP A 128 -6.85 -19.48 -16.47
C TRP A 128 -6.17 -20.82 -16.78
N ALA A 129 -5.84 -21.61 -15.76
CA ALA A 129 -5.36 -22.98 -15.92
C ALA A 129 -6.48 -23.91 -16.41
N VAL A 130 -7.68 -23.82 -15.83
CA VAL A 130 -8.87 -24.59 -16.25
C VAL A 130 -9.23 -24.28 -17.70
N LEU A 131 -9.26 -23.00 -18.07
CA LEU A 131 -9.60 -22.57 -19.42
C LEU A 131 -8.58 -23.06 -20.45
N ARG A 132 -7.28 -22.97 -20.15
CA ARG A 132 -6.22 -23.54 -21.01
C ARG A 132 -6.30 -25.07 -21.13
N ALA A 133 -6.60 -25.78 -20.05
CA ALA A 133 -6.74 -27.23 -20.07
C ALA A 133 -7.93 -27.66 -20.96
N PHE A 134 -9.06 -26.97 -20.86
CA PHE A 134 -10.24 -27.21 -21.69
C PHE A 134 -9.90 -27.07 -23.19
N PHE A 135 -9.31 -25.94 -23.60
CA PHE A 135 -8.98 -25.73 -25.02
C PHE A 135 -7.94 -26.73 -25.53
N ARG A 136 -6.94 -27.10 -24.72
CA ARG A 136 -5.98 -28.15 -25.09
C ARG A 136 -6.67 -29.50 -25.30
N ALA A 137 -7.58 -29.88 -24.41
CA ALA A 137 -8.34 -31.11 -24.55
C ALA A 137 -9.21 -31.10 -25.82
N VAL A 138 -9.95 -30.02 -26.06
CA VAL A 138 -10.80 -29.88 -27.26
C VAL A 138 -9.98 -29.95 -28.55
N VAL A 139 -8.83 -29.28 -28.61
CA VAL A 139 -7.93 -29.34 -29.76
C VAL A 139 -7.39 -30.75 -29.96
N ALA A 140 -6.97 -31.42 -28.89
CA ALA A 140 -6.49 -32.81 -28.95
C ALA A 140 -7.59 -33.77 -29.43
N PHE A 141 -8.83 -33.62 -28.96
CA PHE A 141 -9.97 -34.42 -29.40
C PHE A 141 -10.31 -34.19 -30.88
N ARG A 142 -10.30 -32.93 -31.35
CA ARG A 142 -10.52 -32.62 -32.78
C ARG A 142 -9.44 -33.22 -33.66
N ALA A 143 -8.17 -33.08 -33.26
CA ALA A 143 -7.04 -33.65 -34.00
C ALA A 143 -7.10 -35.19 -34.02
N ALA A 144 -7.49 -35.83 -32.91
CA ALA A 144 -7.70 -37.28 -32.86
C ALA A 144 -8.86 -37.73 -33.74
N GLY A 145 -9.96 -36.96 -33.78
CA GLY A 145 -11.10 -37.21 -34.65
C GLY A 145 -10.75 -37.13 -36.13
N GLN A 146 -9.97 -36.13 -36.55
CA GLN A 146 -9.48 -35.99 -37.92
C GLN A 146 -8.61 -37.19 -38.32
N LYS A 147 -7.65 -37.57 -37.46
CA LYS A 147 -6.80 -38.76 -37.70
C LYS A 147 -7.60 -40.06 -37.80
N TYR A 148 -8.69 -40.19 -37.03
CA TYR A 148 -9.56 -41.37 -37.11
C TYR A 148 -10.34 -41.44 -38.43
N ILE A 149 -10.82 -40.30 -38.94
CA ILE A 149 -11.49 -40.22 -40.24
C ILE A 149 -10.53 -40.55 -41.38
N GLU A 150 -9.32 -39.99 -41.35
CA GLU A 150 -8.25 -40.29 -42.32
C GLU A 150 -7.85 -41.76 -42.33
N LYS A 151 -7.90 -42.45 -41.18
CA LYS A 151 -7.54 -43.87 -41.07
C LYS A 151 -8.66 -44.82 -41.50
N LYS A 152 -9.89 -44.31 -41.65
CA LYS A 152 -11.08 -45.08 -42.05
C LYS A 152 -11.42 -44.91 -43.54
N THR A 153 -10.78 -43.96 -44.21
CA THR A 153 -10.84 -43.75 -45.66
C THR A 153 -9.69 -44.50 -46.32
#